data_AF-A0AAP3A444-F1
#
_entry.id   AF-A0AAP3A444-F1
#
_cell.length_a   1.000
_cell.length_b   1.000
_cell.length_c   1.000
_cell.angle_alpha   90.00
_cell.angle_beta   90.00
_cell.angle_gamma   90.00
#
_symmetry.space_group_name_H-M   'P 1'
#
loop_
_entity.id
_entity.type
_entity.pdbx_description
1 polymer ?
#
loop_
_entity_poly.entity_id
_entity_poly.type
_entity_poly.pdbx_seq_one_letter_code
_entity_poly.pdbx_strand_id
1 'polypeptide(L)'
;SFQFRGAQLSSVPEMLPDSRRGYAPVVRGVANSNARVEVRQNGYTVYSTVVPPGPFALNDIHPSTLSGDLDVTVIEADGTRHNFTLPYSSV
;
A
#
# COMPACT_ATOMS: atom_id res chain seq x y z
N SER A 1 7.38 25.25 -22.63
CA SER A 1 7.86 24.36 -23.71
C SER A 1 8.82 25.16 -24.56
N PHE A 2 10.05 24.68 -24.73
CA PHE A 2 11.06 25.31 -25.58
C PHE A 2 11.62 24.23 -26.51
N GLN A 3 11.67 24.52 -27.80
CA GLN A 3 12.14 23.60 -28.84
C GLN A 3 13.66 23.70 -28.92
N PHE A 4 14.39 22.59 -28.93
CA PHE A 4 15.83 22.56 -29.16
C PHE A 4 16.19 21.45 -30.15
N ARG A 5 17.28 21.63 -30.89
CA ARG A 5 17.80 20.64 -31.85
C ARG A 5 19.09 20.05 -31.29
N GLY A 6 19.04 18.79 -30.88
CA GLY A 6 20.17 18.09 -30.28
C GLY A 6 19.80 16.67 -29.88
N ALA A 7 20.68 16.01 -29.14
CA ALA A 7 20.39 14.72 -28.51
C ALA A 7 20.00 14.94 -27.04
N GLN A 8 18.98 14.23 -26.58
CA GLN A 8 18.57 14.21 -25.19
C GLN A 8 18.70 12.79 -24.65
N LEU A 9 19.41 12.65 -23.53
CA LEU A 9 19.38 11.44 -22.72
C LEU A 9 18.50 11.75 -21.51
N SER A 10 17.35 11.09 -21.42
CA SER A 10 16.45 11.20 -20.27
C SER A 10 16.13 9.81 -19.72
N SER A 11 16.04 9.72 -18.40
CA SER A 11 15.48 8.54 -17.75
C SER A 11 13.97 8.52 -17.98
N VAL A 12 13.45 7.42 -18.56
CA VAL A 12 12.01 7.23 -18.78
C VAL A 12 11.42 6.56 -17.53
N PRO A 13 10.58 7.26 -16.73
CA PRO A 13 10.00 6.68 -15.52
C PRO A 13 9.08 5.49 -15.82
N GLU A 14 8.54 5.39 -17.04
CA GLU A 14 7.66 4.30 -17.48
C GLU A 14 8.37 2.96 -17.71
N MET A 15 9.71 2.91 -17.66
CA MET A 15 10.45 1.65 -17.71
C MET A 15 10.66 1.02 -16.33
N LEU A 16 10.20 1.66 -15.26
CA LEU A 16 10.18 1.06 -13.92
C LEU A 16 9.01 0.07 -13.82
N PRO A 17 9.17 -1.08 -13.14
CA PRO A 17 8.05 -1.99 -12.84
C PRO A 17 6.89 -1.22 -12.21
N ASP A 18 5.64 -1.56 -12.56
CA ASP A 18 4.44 -0.87 -12.06
C ASP A 18 4.39 -0.81 -10.53
N SER A 19 5.05 -1.75 -9.84
CA SER A 19 5.19 -1.77 -8.37
C SER A 19 6.04 -0.65 -7.77
N ARG A 20 6.76 0.13 -8.60
CA ARG A 20 7.45 1.36 -8.18
C ARG A 20 6.85 2.63 -8.77
N ARG A 21 5.76 2.51 -9.54
CA ARG A 21 5.02 3.63 -10.11
C ARG A 21 3.75 3.87 -9.31
N GLY A 22 3.86 4.74 -8.32
CA GLY A 22 2.76 5.12 -7.44
C GLY A 22 3.27 5.21 -6.00
N TYR A 23 2.93 6.31 -5.32
CA TYR A 23 3.13 6.40 -3.88
C TYR A 23 2.15 5.42 -3.21
N ALA A 24 2.66 4.25 -2.79
CA ALA A 24 1.92 3.34 -1.94
C ALA A 24 2.14 3.77 -0.48
N PRO A 25 1.09 4.09 0.29
CA PRO A 25 1.23 4.40 1.70
C PRO A 25 1.72 3.13 2.43
N VAL A 26 2.71 3.31 3.31
CA VAL A 26 3.20 2.18 4.11
C VAL A 26 2.26 1.95 5.29
N VAL A 27 1.53 0.84 5.28
CA VAL A 27 0.71 0.42 6.43
C VAL A 27 1.61 -0.20 7.48
N ARG A 28 1.69 0.44 8.65
CA ARG A 28 2.48 -0.03 9.80
C ARG A 28 1.55 -0.47 10.92
N GLY A 29 1.94 -1.55 11.60
CA GLY A 29 1.23 -2.06 12.75
C GLY A 29 2.08 -3.04 13.55
N VAL A 30 1.50 -3.58 14.60
CA VAL A 30 2.11 -4.65 15.41
C VAL A 30 1.08 -5.78 15.49
N ALA A 31 1.52 -6.99 15.14
CA ALA A 31 0.75 -8.21 15.34
C ALA A 31 1.21 -8.89 16.63
N ASN A 32 0.27 -9.37 17.45
CA ASN A 32 0.60 -10.10 18.68
C ASN A 32 0.92 -11.57 18.40
N SER A 33 0.49 -12.09 17.25
CA SER A 33 0.64 -13.49 16.83
C SER A 33 0.89 -13.61 15.32
N ASN A 34 0.86 -14.84 14.79
CA ASN A 34 0.78 -15.07 13.35
C ASN A 34 -0.58 -14.56 12.84
N ALA A 35 -0.60 -13.31 12.38
CA ALA A 35 -1.83 -12.61 12.04
C ALA A 35 -2.03 -12.49 10.53
N ARG A 36 -3.29 -12.49 10.10
CA ARG A 36 -3.67 -12.10 8.74
C ARG A 36 -4.05 -10.63 8.72
N VAL A 37 -3.35 -9.84 7.91
CA VAL A 37 -3.67 -8.43 7.69
C VAL A 37 -4.51 -8.33 6.42
N GLU A 38 -5.71 -7.76 6.53
CA GLU A 38 -6.60 -7.42 5.44
C GLU A 38 -6.70 -5.91 5.30
N VAL A 39 -6.48 -5.39 4.10
CA VAL A 39 -6.64 -3.97 3.79
C VAL A 39 -7.81 -3.84 2.84
N ARG A 40 -8.76 -2.97 3.21
CA ARG A 40 -9.96 -2.68 2.46
C ARG A 40 -9.99 -1.21 2.08
N GLN A 41 -10.54 -0.94 0.90
CA GLN A 41 -10.77 0.40 0.41
C GLN A 41 -12.18 0.43 -0.18
N ASN A 42 -13.02 1.38 0.25
CA ASN A 42 -14.44 1.46 -0.15
C ASN A 42 -15.20 0.14 0.01
N GLY A 43 -14.89 -0.64 1.05
CA GLY A 43 -15.51 -1.94 1.33
C GLY A 43 -14.94 -3.14 0.56
N TYR A 44 -14.04 -2.93 -0.41
CA TYR A 44 -13.40 -4.02 -1.17
C TYR A 44 -12.02 -4.36 -0.60
N THR A 45 -11.69 -5.66 -0.49
CA THR A 45 -10.35 -6.09 -0.08
C THR A 45 -9.36 -5.86 -1.21
N VAL A 46 -8.44 -4.92 -1.01
CA VAL A 46 -7.40 -4.55 -1.99
C VAL A 46 -6.09 -5.27 -1.74
N TYR A 47 -5.84 -5.71 -0.50
CA TYR A 47 -4.63 -6.43 -0.14
C TYR A 47 -4.88 -7.39 1.02
N SER A 48 -4.25 -8.56 0.99
CA SER A 48 -4.27 -9.45 2.13
C SER A 48 -3.02 -10.32 2.19
N THR A 49 -2.38 -10.34 3.36
CA THR A 49 -1.19 -11.15 3.61
C THR A 49 -1.16 -11.68 5.03
N VAL A 50 -0.36 -12.71 5.28
CA VAL A 50 -0.04 -13.20 6.61
C VAL A 50 1.28 -12.57 7.05
N VAL A 51 1.35 -12.12 8.30
CA VAL A 51 2.54 -11.54 8.91
C VAL A 51 2.93 -12.35 10.16
N PRO A 52 4.23 -12.48 10.45
CA PRO A 52 4.68 -13.05 11.71
C PRO A 52 4.38 -12.13 12.90
N PRO A 53 4.42 -12.64 14.15
CA PRO A 53 4.29 -11.84 15.34
C PRO A 53 5.35 -10.73 15.39
N GLY A 54 4.93 -9.55 15.81
CA GLY A 54 5.77 -8.36 15.95
C GLY A 54 5.40 -7.23 15.01
N PRO A 55 6.26 -6.20 14.92
CA PRO A 55 6.06 -5.06 14.05
C PRO A 55 6.08 -5.48 12.57
N PHE A 56 5.14 -4.97 11.78
CA PHE A 56 5.09 -5.18 10.34
C PHE A 56 4.96 -3.85 9.59
N ALA A 57 5.40 -3.86 8.33
CA ALA A 57 5.23 -2.76 7.40
C ALA A 57 4.86 -3.33 6.03
N LEU A 58 3.71 -2.91 5.49
CA LEU A 58 3.24 -3.31 4.17
C LEU A 58 3.43 -2.13 3.21
N ASN A 59 4.31 -2.31 2.24
CA ASN A 59 4.66 -1.31 1.22
C ASN A 59 4.11 -1.65 -0.18
N ASP A 60 3.57 -2.86 -0.36
CA ASP A 60 3.10 -3.37 -1.65
C ASP A 60 1.58 -3.23 -1.85
N ILE A 61 0.96 -2.31 -1.11
CA ILE A 61 -0.47 -2.01 -1.25
C ILE A 61 -0.61 -1.08 -2.46
N HIS A 62 -1.18 -1.59 -3.52
CA HIS A 62 -1.47 -0.81 -4.71
C HIS A 62 -2.91 -0.30 -4.56
N PRO A 63 -3.14 0.92 -4.05
CA PRO A 63 -4.48 1.46 -4.01
C PRO A 63 -4.99 1.50 -5.45
N SER A 64 -6.20 0.97 -5.66
CA SER A 64 -6.92 1.28 -6.87
C SER A 64 -6.95 2.80 -7.04
N THR A 65 -6.96 3.33 -8.27
CA THR A 65 -6.94 4.77 -8.59
C THR A 65 -8.08 5.61 -7.97
N LEU A 66 -8.88 5.01 -7.10
CA LEU A 66 -9.94 5.59 -6.32
C LEU A 66 -9.36 6.16 -5.02
N SER A 67 -9.53 7.47 -4.85
CA SER A 67 -9.37 8.13 -3.55
C SER A 67 -10.29 7.48 -2.51
N GLY A 68 -9.80 7.30 -1.29
CA GLY A 68 -10.56 6.72 -0.17
C GLY A 68 -9.66 6.13 0.89
N ASP A 69 -10.08 6.25 2.14
CA ASP A 69 -9.32 5.76 3.30
C ASP A 69 -9.11 4.24 3.25
N LEU A 70 -8.02 3.79 3.85
CA LEU A 70 -7.68 2.37 3.94
C LEU A 70 -8.12 1.82 5.31
N ASP A 71 -9.08 0.92 5.30
CA ASP A 71 -9.49 0.16 6.47
C ASP A 71 -8.61 -1.08 6.63
N VAL A 72 -7.81 -1.12 7.69
CA VAL A 72 -6.88 -2.20 7.97
C VAL A 72 -7.41 -3.04 9.12
N THR A 73 -7.66 -4.32 8.85
CA THR A 73 -8.04 -5.31 9.85
C THR A 73 -6.91 -6.31 10.05
N VAL A 74 -6.40 -6.40 11.27
CA VAL A 74 -5.44 -7.43 11.71
C VAL A 74 -6.23 -8.52 12.43
N ILE A 75 -6.22 -9.71 11.87
CA ILE A 75 -6.88 -10.90 12.41
C ILE A 75 -5.80 -11.77 13.05
N GLU A 76 -5.77 -11.81 14.38
CA GLU A 76 -4.83 -12.59 15.17
C GLU A 76 -5.18 -14.09 15.14
N ALA A 77 -4.23 -14.94 15.52
CA ALA A 77 -4.38 -16.40 15.53
C ALA A 77 -5.45 -16.90 16.53
N ASP A 78 -5.74 -16.12 17.58
CA ASP A 78 -6.80 -16.38 18.55
C ASP A 78 -8.20 -15.94 18.04
N GLY A 79 -8.27 -15.31 16.86
CA GLY A 79 -9.49 -14.76 16.27
C GLY A 79 -9.80 -13.32 16.68
N THR A 80 -9.00 -12.70 17.55
CA THR A 80 -9.08 -11.28 17.88
C THR A 80 -8.86 -10.43 16.63
N ARG A 81 -9.67 -9.37 16.47
CA ARG A 81 -9.58 -8.47 15.33
C ARG A 81 -9.29 -7.06 15.77
N HIS A 82 -8.21 -6.49 15.25
CA HIS A 82 -7.88 -5.08 15.42
C HIS A 82 -8.16 -4.34 14.13
N ASN A 83 -9.07 -3.37 14.16
CA ASN A 83 -9.38 -2.54 13.00
C ASN A 83 -8.89 -1.11 13.22
N PHE A 84 -8.26 -0.53 12.21
CA PHE A 84 -7.88 0.88 12.20
C PHE A 84 -7.89 1.42 10.77
N THR A 85 -8.25 2.70 10.63
CA THR A 85 -8.33 3.37 9.34
C THR A 85 -7.10 4.24 9.16
N LEU A 86 -6.36 4.06 8.05
CA LEU A 86 -5.36 5.01 7.61
C LEU A 86 -6.00 6.00 6.64
N PRO A 87 -5.93 7.31 6.93
CA PRO A 87 -6.36 8.32 5.97
C PRO A 87 -5.45 8.27 4.74
N TYR A 88 -6.04 8.13 3.55
CA TYR A 88 -5.30 8.16 2.29
C TYR A 88 -5.58 9.47 1.56
N SER A 89 -4.58 10.36 1.55
CA SER A 89 -4.59 11.58 0.76
C SER A 89 -3.50 11.48 -0.30
N SER A 90 -3.87 11.28 -1.57
CA SER A 90 -2.96 11.45 -2.70
C SER A 90 -2.85 12.94 -3.00
N VAL A 91 -1.66 13.53 -2.81
CA VAL A 91 -1.35 14.89 -3.26
C VAL A 91 -1.06 14.95 -4.75
#